data_AF-A0A3M5D6F3-F1
#
_entry.id   AF-A0A3M5D6F3-F1
#
_cell.length_a   1.000
_cell.length_b   1.000
_cell.length_c   1.000
_cell.angle_alpha   90.00
_cell.angle_beta   90.00
_cell.angle_gamma   90.00
#
_symmetry.space_group_name_H-M   'P 1'
#
loop_
_entity.id
_entity.type
_entity.pdbx_description
1 polymer ?
#
loop_
_entity_poly.entity_id
_entity_poly.type
_entity_poly.pdbx_seq_one_letter_code
_entity_poly.pdbx_strand_id
1 'polypeptide(L)'
;CQRIDQPRPRLASDNYDFLLAHLLAGLGLQFCPQWSVAPLLGEGRLVRLLGDYHFDPGPFGPSIHVLYPGHRRNTRKVRAFLEHLRASLQRQGLCHRL
;
A
#
# COMPACT_ATOMS: atom_id res chain seq x y z
N CYS A 1 1.98 16.91 19.51
CA CYS A 1 1.34 15.79 18.77
C CYS A 1 1.06 14.69 19.77
N GLN A 2 -0.21 14.37 20.06
CA GLN A 2 -0.57 13.35 21.04
C GLN A 2 -0.52 11.98 20.37
N ARG A 3 0.31 11.06 20.89
CA ARG A 3 0.34 9.68 20.44
C ARG A 3 -0.88 8.95 21.03
N ILE A 4 -1.60 8.22 20.20
CA ILE A 4 -2.75 7.41 20.60
C ILE A 4 -2.33 5.94 20.51
N ASP A 5 -2.55 5.20 21.59
CA ASP A 5 -2.31 3.75 21.59
C ASP A 5 -3.40 3.02 20.81
N GLN A 6 -3.02 2.01 20.03
CA GLN A 6 -3.99 1.19 19.32
C GLN A 6 -4.83 0.37 20.31
N PRO A 7 -6.16 0.31 20.13
CA PRO A 7 -7.01 -0.59 20.90
C PRO A 7 -6.66 -2.06 20.59
N ARG A 8 -6.97 -2.97 21.52
CA ARG A 8 -6.82 -4.41 21.26
C ARG A 8 -7.70 -4.83 20.09
N PRO A 9 -7.13 -5.36 19.00
CA PRO A 9 -7.91 -5.75 17.84
C PRO A 9 -8.74 -7.01 18.13
N ARG A 10 -9.92 -7.12 17.52
CA ARG A 10 -10.74 -8.35 17.55
C ARG A 10 -10.22 -9.43 16.60
N LEU A 11 -9.50 -9.02 15.57
CA LEU A 11 -8.87 -9.87 14.56
C LEU A 11 -7.45 -9.34 14.30
N ALA A 12 -6.46 -10.22 14.37
CA ALA A 12 -5.08 -9.91 14.05
C ALA A 12 -4.53 -10.97 13.09
N SER A 13 -3.80 -10.53 12.08
CA SER A 13 -3.13 -11.39 11.10
C SER A 13 -1.93 -10.65 10.53
N ASP A 14 -0.92 -11.40 10.10
CA ASP A 14 0.21 -10.92 9.30
C ASP A 14 -0.08 -10.96 7.79
N ASN A 15 -1.22 -11.52 7.38
CA ASN A 15 -1.66 -11.56 6.00
C ASN A 15 -2.51 -10.32 5.67
N TYR A 16 -1.94 -9.41 4.90
CA TYR A 16 -2.59 -8.18 4.47
C TYR A 16 -3.87 -8.43 3.65
N ASP A 17 -3.83 -9.38 2.71
CA ASP A 17 -4.95 -9.65 1.81
C ASP A 17 -6.15 -10.23 2.55
N PHE A 18 -5.89 -11.07 3.57
CA PHE A 18 -6.92 -11.58 4.45
C PHE A 18 -7.63 -10.45 5.23
N LEU A 19 -6.86 -9.52 5.79
CA LEU A 19 -7.42 -8.37 6.50
C LEU A 19 -8.17 -7.43 5.55
N LEU A 20 -7.65 -7.20 4.33
CA LEU A 20 -8.31 -6.37 3.33
C LEU A 20 -9.65 -6.97 2.87
N ALA A 21 -9.72 -8.29 2.69
CA ALA A 21 -10.99 -8.97 2.39
C ALA A 21 -12.01 -8.77 3.53
N HIS A 22 -11.57 -8.84 4.78
CA HIS A 22 -12.40 -8.59 5.96
C HIS A 22 -12.89 -7.13 6.02
N LEU A 23 -12.02 -6.18 5.64
CA LEU A 23 -12.38 -4.75 5.51
C LEU A 23 -13.45 -4.54 4.44
N LEU A 24 -13.30 -5.15 3.26
CA LEU A 24 -14.26 -5.07 2.17
C LEU A 24 -15.61 -5.73 2.49
N ALA A 25 -15.63 -6.68 3.43
CA ALA A 25 -16.85 -7.27 3.97
C ALA A 25 -17.54 -6.39 5.03
N GLY A 26 -16.97 -5.20 5.35
CA GLY A 26 -17.55 -4.27 6.32
C GLY A 26 -17.34 -4.67 7.78
N LEU A 27 -16.37 -5.54 8.06
CA LEU A 27 -16.20 -6.16 9.38
C LEU A 27 -15.17 -5.45 10.29
N GLY A 28 -14.76 -4.22 9.96
CA GLY A 28 -13.86 -3.44 10.82
C GLY A 28 -13.18 -2.27 10.13
N LEU A 29 -12.10 -1.81 10.75
CA LEU A 29 -11.22 -0.74 10.27
C LEU A 29 -9.79 -1.26 10.18
N GLN A 30 -9.03 -0.79 9.19
CA GLN A 30 -7.65 -1.20 9.00
C GLN A 30 -6.80 -0.03 8.51
N PHE A 31 -5.55 0.04 8.99
CA PHE A 31 -4.53 0.89 8.41
C PHE A 31 -4.02 0.25 7.12
N CYS A 32 -4.20 0.94 6.00
CA CYS A 32 -3.77 0.47 4.70
C CYS A 32 -2.81 1.47 4.07
N PRO A 33 -1.70 1.02 3.47
CA PRO A 33 -0.90 1.87 2.59
C PRO A 33 -1.78 2.42 1.46
N GLN A 34 -1.68 3.72 1.18
CA GLN A 34 -2.59 4.36 0.21
C GLN A 34 -2.54 3.69 -1.17
N TRP A 35 -1.36 3.22 -1.59
CA TRP A 35 -1.16 2.57 -2.88
C TRP A 35 -1.92 1.25 -3.04
N SER A 36 -2.22 0.52 -1.96
CA SER A 36 -2.92 -0.77 -2.06
C SER A 36 -4.42 -0.61 -2.16
N VAL A 37 -4.98 0.47 -1.62
CA VAL A 37 -6.42 0.72 -1.55
C VAL A 37 -6.90 1.87 -2.44
N ALA A 38 -6.00 2.57 -3.13
CA ALA A 38 -6.36 3.70 -4.00
C ALA A 38 -7.49 3.38 -5.01
N PRO A 39 -7.48 2.24 -5.74
CA PRO A 39 -8.59 1.88 -6.62
C PRO A 39 -9.90 1.67 -5.86
N LEU A 40 -9.84 0.99 -4.71
CA LEU A 40 -11.01 0.69 -3.87
C LEU A 40 -11.64 1.95 -3.27
N LEU A 41 -10.82 2.94 -2.95
CA LEU A 41 -11.28 4.27 -2.54
C LEU A 41 -11.92 5.03 -3.71
N GLY A 42 -11.29 4.97 -4.90
CA GLY A 42 -11.82 5.60 -6.12
C GLY A 42 -13.15 5.00 -6.58
N GLU A 43 -13.35 3.70 -6.37
CA GLU A 43 -14.61 2.98 -6.62
C GLU A 43 -15.67 3.20 -5.52
N GLY A 44 -15.33 3.87 -4.41
CA GLY A 44 -16.23 4.05 -3.27
C GLY A 44 -16.50 2.77 -2.47
N ARG A 45 -15.74 1.69 -2.70
CA ARG A 45 -15.84 0.44 -1.94
C ARG A 45 -15.23 0.57 -0.55
N LEU A 46 -14.31 1.49 -0.38
CA LEU A 46 -13.72 1.90 0.89
C LEU A 46 -13.87 3.41 1.08
N VAL A 47 -13.83 3.85 2.32
CA VAL A 47 -13.79 5.27 2.68
C VAL A 47 -12.61 5.54 3.62
N ARG A 48 -11.96 6.69 3.44
CA ARG A 48 -10.88 7.14 4.33
C ARG A 48 -11.48 7.66 5.63
N LEU A 49 -11.01 7.13 6.75
CA LEU A 49 -11.33 7.62 8.09
C LEU A 49 -10.09 8.21 8.76
N LEU A 50 -10.30 9.00 9.82
CA LEU A 50 -9.22 9.63 10.59
C LEU A 50 -8.27 10.45 9.71
N GLY A 51 -8.84 11.22 8.77
CA GLY A 51 -8.07 11.94 7.75
C GLY A 51 -7.11 13.01 8.29
N ASP A 52 -7.40 13.50 9.49
CA ASP A 52 -6.63 14.54 10.20
C ASP A 52 -5.48 13.97 11.04
N TYR A 53 -5.36 12.64 11.08
CA TYR A 53 -4.32 11.94 11.85
C TYR A 53 -3.18 11.52 10.94
N HIS A 54 -1.96 11.66 11.47
CA HIS A 54 -0.75 11.12 10.85
C HIS A 54 -0.47 9.73 11.43
N PHE A 55 -0.38 8.75 10.54
CA PHE A 55 -0.05 7.38 10.90
C PHE A 55 1.41 7.11 10.54
N ASP A 56 2.13 6.46 11.45
CA ASP A 56 3.42 5.87 11.13
C ASP A 56 3.18 4.71 10.15
N PRO A 57 3.75 4.74 8.93
CA PRO A 57 3.53 3.70 7.92
C PRO A 57 4.07 2.33 8.34
N GLY A 58 4.82 2.25 9.45
CA GLY A 58 5.32 1.01 10.01
C GLY A 58 6.17 0.24 8.99
N PRO A 59 5.97 -1.08 8.83
CA PRO A 59 6.83 -1.92 7.98
C PRO A 59 6.73 -1.61 6.48
N PHE A 60 5.66 -0.95 6.02
CA PHE A 60 5.50 -0.64 4.59
C PHE A 60 6.34 0.57 4.15
N GLY A 61 6.69 1.47 5.08
CA GLY A 61 7.42 2.70 4.75
C GLY A 61 6.67 3.62 3.77
N PRO A 62 7.32 4.72 3.33
CA PRO A 62 6.71 5.70 2.44
C PRO A 62 6.80 5.32 0.94
N SER A 63 7.50 4.24 0.60
CA SER A 63 7.96 3.97 -0.77
C SER A 63 7.78 2.50 -1.15
N ILE A 64 7.49 2.25 -2.43
CA ILE A 64 7.51 0.90 -3.02
C ILE A 64 8.88 0.66 -3.65
N HIS A 65 9.51 -0.46 -3.31
CA HIS A 65 10.84 -0.85 -3.82
C HIS A 65 10.75 -2.04 -4.77
N VAL A 66 11.56 -2.02 -5.83
CA VAL A 66 11.74 -3.15 -6.73
C VAL A 66 13.07 -3.83 -6.43
N LEU A 67 13.02 -5.08 -5.98
CA LEU A 67 14.20 -5.85 -5.60
C LEU A 67 14.54 -6.89 -6.68
N TYR A 68 15.80 -6.93 -7.08
CA TYR A 68 16.32 -7.93 -8.00
C TYR A 68 17.82 -8.16 -7.75
N PRO A 69 18.35 -9.35 -8.08
CA PRO A 69 19.79 -9.61 -7.98
C PRO A 69 20.59 -8.62 -8.82
N GLY A 70 21.68 -8.07 -8.27
CA GLY A 70 22.47 -7.01 -8.91
C GLY A 70 22.96 -7.36 -10.32
N HIS A 71 23.32 -8.62 -10.57
CA HIS A 71 23.76 -9.10 -11.88
C HIS A 71 22.66 -9.03 -12.97
N ARG A 72 21.37 -8.91 -12.60
CA ARG A 72 20.25 -8.81 -13.54
C ARG A 72 19.92 -7.37 -13.96
N ARG A 73 20.53 -6.37 -13.32
CA ARG A 73 20.23 -4.93 -13.52
C ARG A 73 20.31 -4.51 -15.00
N ASN A 74 21.29 -5.04 -15.73
CA ASN A 74 21.56 -4.64 -17.12
C ASN A 74 20.87 -5.51 -18.18
N THR A 75 20.09 -6.51 -17.77
CA THR A 75 19.37 -7.36 -18.74
C THR A 75 18.25 -6.57 -19.42
N ARG A 76 18.08 -6.78 -20.74
CA ARG A 76 16.99 -6.13 -21.51
C ARG A 76 15.62 -6.41 -20.91
N LYS A 77 15.39 -7.65 -20.44
CA LYS A 77 14.12 -8.07 -19.83
C LYS A 77 13.80 -7.27 -18.56
N VAL A 78 14.75 -7.12 -17.64
CA VAL A 78 14.54 -6.33 -16.41
C VAL A 78 14.31 -4.86 -16.73
N ARG A 79 15.10 -4.29 -17.66
CA ARG A 79 14.90 -2.89 -18.08
C ARG A 79 13.51 -2.65 -18.69
N ALA A 80 13.07 -3.53 -19.59
CA ALA A 80 11.75 -3.42 -20.21
C ALA A 80 10.62 -3.55 -19.17
N PHE A 81 10.76 -4.47 -18.22
CA PHE A 81 9.81 -4.62 -17.12
C PHE A 81 9.76 -3.37 -16.23
N LEU A 82 10.91 -2.83 -15.83
CA LEU A 82 10.98 -1.62 -15.00
C LEU A 82 10.36 -0.41 -15.71
N GLU A 83 10.60 -0.27 -17.01
CA GLU A 83 10.02 0.80 -17.82
C GLU A 83 8.48 0.69 -17.86
N HIS A 84 7.97 -0.51 -18.15
CA HIS A 84 6.53 -0.76 -18.16
C HIS A 84 5.89 -0.53 -16.78
N LEU A 85 6.54 -1.02 -15.72
CA LEU A 85 6.06 -0.86 -14.34
C LEU A 85 5.99 0.61 -13.94
N ARG A 86 7.03 1.40 -14.25
CA ARG A 86 7.05 2.85 -14.01
C ARG A 86 5.89 3.56 -14.72
N ALA A 87 5.72 3.30 -16.01
CA ALA A 87 4.64 3.90 -16.78
C ALA A 87 3.26 3.53 -16.20
N SER A 88 3.09 2.29 -15.75
CA SER A 88 1.84 1.83 -15.13
C SER A 88 1.55 2.55 -13.80
N LEU A 89 2.53 2.60 -12.90
CA LEU A 89 2.39 3.25 -11.59
C LEU A 89 2.18 4.76 -11.70
N GLN A 90 2.81 5.42 -12.68
CA GLN A 90 2.58 6.84 -12.96
C GLN A 90 1.14 7.12 -13.39
N ARG A 91 0.56 6.29 -14.27
CA ARG A 91 -0.86 6.42 -14.68
C ARG A 91 -1.83 6.30 -13.51
N GLN A 92 -1.45 5.54 -12.47
CA GLN A 92 -2.26 5.34 -11.27
C GLN A 92 -1.98 6.40 -10.18
N GLY A 93 -1.05 7.33 -10.40
CA GLY A 93 -0.65 8.32 -9.41
C GLY A 93 0.15 7.75 -8.22
N LEU A 94 0.69 6.53 -8.35
CA LEU A 94 1.37 5.80 -7.28
C LEU A 94 2.90 5.92 -7.31
N CYS A 95 3.46 6.61 -8.31
CA CYS A 95 4.91 6.78 -8.46
C CYS A 95 5.31 8.25 -8.24
N HIS A 96 5.78 8.60 -7.04
CA HIS A 96 6.26 9.96 -6.73
C HIS A 96 7.79 10.15 -6.86
N ARG A 97 8.56 9.05 -6.93
CA ARG A 97 9.99 8.96 -7.31
C ARG A 97 10.44 7.48 -7.23
N LEU A 98 11.00 6.93 -8.31
CA LEU A 98 11.64 5.60 -8.36
C LEU A 98 13.13 5.74 -8.70
#